data_AF-A0A9J9HAH7-F1
#
_entry.id   AF-A0A9J9HAH7-F1
#
_cell.length_a   1.000
_cell.length_b   1.000
_cell.length_c   1.000
_cell.angle_alpha   90.00
_cell.angle_beta   90.00
_cell.angle_gamma   90.00
#
_symmetry.space_group_name_H-M   'P 1'
#
loop_
_entity.id
_entity.type
_entity.pdbx_description
1 polymer ?
#
loop_
_entity_poly.entity_id
_entity_poly.type
_entity_poly.pdbx_seq_one_letter_code
_entity_poly.pdbx_strand_id
1 'polypeptide(L)'
;MSSSTPPFEFADPLWLAAAADLFADMARREPDRRFPIVCEVYRNIPAHLCVDGRTSIAWTRRAGDGVASLALEECCETEADVKIVGDYAACRELARFVVSPETAEAYRSLIAKAVAEQRMSVIDKRSPDIPPNYETHNAIARFTL
;
A
#
# COMPACT_ATOMS: atom_id res chain seq x y z
N MET A 1 -27.59 -3.00 -4.66
CA MET A 1 -27.44 -3.55 -3.29
C MET A 1 -25.95 -3.56 -3.01
N SER A 2 -25.41 -2.60 -2.25
CA SER A 2 -23.98 -2.61 -1.89
C SER A 2 -23.77 -3.55 -0.72
N SER A 3 -23.20 -4.73 -0.97
CA SER A 3 -22.56 -5.50 0.09
C SER A 3 -21.31 -4.76 0.52
N SER A 4 -21.34 -4.06 1.66
CA SER A 4 -20.14 -3.47 2.24
C SER A 4 -19.21 -4.60 2.68
N THR A 5 -18.05 -4.74 2.04
CA THR A 5 -16.98 -5.61 2.54
C THR A 5 -16.70 -5.27 4.01
N PRO A 6 -16.68 -6.25 4.93
CA PRO A 6 -16.34 -5.98 6.31
C PRO A 6 -14.93 -5.39 6.41
N PRO A 7 -14.66 -4.50 7.38
CA PRO A 7 -13.35 -3.90 7.49
C PRO A 7 -12.35 -4.93 8.05
N PHE A 8 -11.16 -4.98 7.47
CA PHE A 8 -10.06 -5.90 7.79
C PHE A 8 -8.96 -5.17 8.57
N GLU A 9 -8.25 -5.88 9.44
CA GLU A 9 -7.08 -5.30 10.11
C GLU A 9 -5.97 -5.03 9.08
N PHE A 10 -5.34 -3.85 9.18
CA PHE A 10 -4.30 -3.45 8.24
C PHE A 10 -3.20 -4.52 8.11
N ALA A 11 -2.89 -4.89 6.87
CA ALA A 11 -1.87 -5.88 6.52
C ALA A 11 -2.08 -7.29 7.10
N ASP A 12 -3.24 -7.61 7.67
CA ASP A 12 -3.60 -8.99 7.98
C ASP A 12 -3.79 -9.81 6.67
N PRO A 13 -3.86 -11.15 6.74
CA PRO A 13 -4.02 -11.97 5.55
C PRO A 13 -5.27 -11.68 4.71
N LEU A 14 -6.37 -11.27 5.34
CA LEU A 14 -7.63 -10.96 4.65
C LEU A 14 -7.56 -9.59 3.97
N TRP A 15 -6.92 -8.62 4.60
CA TRP A 15 -6.62 -7.30 4.06
C TRP A 15 -5.72 -7.42 2.83
N LEU A 16 -4.67 -8.23 2.91
CA LEU A 16 -3.74 -8.46 1.79
C LEU A 16 -4.45 -9.13 0.61
N ALA A 17 -5.33 -10.11 0.88
CA ALA A 17 -6.15 -10.73 -0.15
C ALA A 17 -7.10 -9.73 -0.82
N ALA A 18 -7.82 -8.93 -0.03
CA ALA A 18 -8.71 -7.89 -0.55
C ALA A 18 -7.98 -6.81 -1.36
N ALA A 19 -6.79 -6.41 -0.93
CA ALA A 19 -5.93 -5.50 -1.68
C ALA A 19 -5.46 -6.11 -3.01
N ALA A 20 -5.08 -7.40 -3.00
CA ALA A 20 -4.69 -8.13 -4.22
C ALA A 20 -5.83 -8.18 -5.24
N ASP A 21 -7.07 -8.43 -4.81
CA ASP A 21 -8.24 -8.43 -5.68
C ASP A 21 -8.48 -7.06 -6.33
N LEU A 22 -8.31 -5.97 -5.56
CA LEU A 22 -8.41 -4.61 -6.09
C LEU A 22 -7.29 -4.29 -7.09
N PHE A 23 -6.07 -4.73 -6.84
CA PHE A 23 -4.97 -4.55 -7.79
C PHE A 23 -5.21 -5.33 -9.08
N ALA A 24 -5.72 -6.56 -8.98
CA ALA A 24 -6.08 -7.35 -10.14
C ALA A 24 -7.21 -6.70 -10.94
N ASP A 25 -8.23 -6.15 -10.26
CA ASP A 25 -9.31 -5.42 -10.94
C ASP A 25 -8.83 -4.14 -11.63
N MET A 26 -8.03 -3.33 -10.95
CA MET A 26 -7.40 -2.13 -11.50
C MET A 26 -6.61 -2.46 -12.77
N ALA A 27 -5.75 -3.50 -12.73
CA ALA A 27 -4.96 -3.88 -13.90
C ALA A 27 -5.84 -4.35 -15.06
N ARG A 28 -6.89 -5.15 -14.81
CA ARG A 28 -7.83 -5.60 -15.85
C ARG A 28 -8.59 -4.44 -16.50
N ARG A 29 -8.97 -3.42 -15.73
CA ARG A 29 -9.69 -2.24 -16.24
C ARG A 29 -8.79 -1.33 -17.10
N GLU A 30 -7.49 -1.35 -16.85
CA GLU A 30 -6.52 -0.47 -17.50
C GLU A 30 -5.31 -1.27 -18.05
N PRO A 31 -5.53 -2.17 -19.02
CA PRO A 31 -4.51 -3.14 -19.44
C PRO A 31 -3.26 -2.49 -20.06
N ASP A 32 -3.43 -1.35 -20.73
CA ASP A 32 -2.34 -0.60 -21.38
C ASP A 32 -1.66 0.40 -20.43
N ARG A 33 -2.15 0.55 -19.20
CA ARG A 33 -1.59 1.52 -18.25
C ARG A 33 -0.35 0.93 -17.58
N ARG A 34 0.73 1.72 -17.59
CA ARG A 34 1.90 1.44 -16.76
C ARG A 34 1.60 1.78 -15.30
N PHE A 35 1.86 0.83 -14.41
CA PHE A 35 1.78 1.02 -12.97
C PHE A 35 3.17 0.94 -12.34
N PRO A 36 3.42 1.65 -11.22
CA PRO A 36 4.67 1.51 -10.51
C PRO A 36 4.73 0.15 -9.80
N ILE A 37 5.94 -0.41 -9.72
CA ILE A 37 6.26 -1.48 -8.77
C ILE A 37 6.31 -0.85 -7.38
N VAL A 38 5.45 -1.33 -6.48
CA VAL A 38 5.33 -0.81 -5.11
C VAL A 38 5.78 -1.91 -4.15
N CYS A 39 6.71 -1.58 -3.27
CA CYS A 39 7.15 -2.44 -2.17
C CYS A 39 6.90 -1.72 -0.85
N GLU A 40 6.20 -2.37 0.08
CA GLU A 40 6.00 -1.84 1.42
C GLU A 40 6.45 -2.85 2.48
N VAL A 41 7.15 -2.34 3.49
CA VAL A 41 7.66 -3.12 4.62
C VAL A 41 7.22 -2.45 5.91
N TYR A 42 6.46 -3.19 6.71
CA TYR A 42 5.92 -2.74 8.00
C TYR A 42 6.69 -3.41 9.14
N ARG A 43 7.34 -2.59 9.96
CA ARG A 43 8.10 -2.99 11.15
C ARG A 43 7.25 -2.77 12.40
N ASN A 44 7.69 -3.31 13.54
CA ASN A 44 7.00 -3.11 14.82
C ASN A 44 5.52 -3.55 14.75
N ILE A 45 5.27 -4.68 14.07
CA ILE A 45 3.91 -5.21 13.87
C ILE A 45 3.33 -5.74 15.21
N PRO A 46 2.00 -5.68 15.39
CA PRO A 46 1.33 -6.34 16.51
C PRO A 46 1.69 -7.83 16.62
N ALA A 47 1.81 -8.32 17.85
CA ALA A 47 2.26 -9.70 18.11
C ALA A 47 1.37 -10.77 17.46
N HIS A 48 0.06 -10.54 17.34
CA HIS A 48 -0.85 -11.48 16.70
C HIS A 48 -0.72 -11.52 15.17
N LEU A 49 -0.03 -10.55 14.56
CA LEU A 49 0.33 -10.55 13.14
C LEU A 49 1.73 -11.13 12.87
N CYS A 50 2.51 -11.44 13.92
CA CYS A 50 3.80 -12.10 13.81
C CYS A 50 3.63 -13.59 13.48
N VAL A 51 3.42 -13.90 12.20
CA VAL A 51 3.33 -15.30 11.72
C VAL A 51 4.73 -15.87 11.51
N ASP A 52 4.97 -17.09 11.99
CA ASP A 52 6.23 -17.84 11.82
C ASP A 52 7.48 -17.13 12.40
N GLY A 53 7.30 -16.33 13.46
CA GLY A 53 8.40 -15.61 14.11
C GLY A 53 8.91 -14.40 13.32
N ARG A 54 8.21 -13.98 12.26
CA ARG A 54 8.51 -12.75 11.53
C ARG A 54 8.27 -11.53 12.41
N THR A 55 9.16 -10.54 12.30
CA THR A 55 9.08 -9.25 13.01
C THR A 55 8.60 -8.10 12.12
N SER A 56 8.34 -8.40 10.85
CA SER A 56 7.82 -7.47 9.85
C SER A 56 6.87 -8.17 8.88
N ILE A 57 6.05 -7.37 8.22
CA ILE A 57 5.25 -7.77 7.07
C ILE A 57 5.81 -7.02 5.86
N ALA A 58 6.02 -7.72 4.77
CA ALA A 58 6.44 -7.11 3.51
C ALA A 58 5.54 -7.59 2.38
N TRP A 59 5.24 -6.70 1.44
CA TRP A 59 4.61 -7.08 0.19
C TRP A 59 5.15 -6.24 -0.96
N THR A 60 5.12 -6.84 -2.15
CA THR A 60 5.48 -6.19 -3.41
C THR A 60 4.36 -6.39 -4.42
N ARG A 61 3.85 -5.29 -4.96
CA ARG A 61 2.87 -5.28 -6.04
C ARG A 61 3.53 -4.95 -7.37
N ARG A 62 3.23 -5.77 -8.38
CA ARG A 62 3.55 -5.53 -9.79
C ARG A 62 2.25 -5.54 -10.59
N ALA A 63 2.10 -4.63 -11.54
CA ALA A 63 0.92 -4.56 -12.39
C ALA A 63 1.27 -4.02 -13.78
N GLY A 64 0.66 -4.61 -14.81
CA GLY A 64 0.85 -4.28 -16.22
C GLY A 64 0.20 -5.34 -17.11
N ASP A 65 -0.05 -5.01 -18.37
CA ASP A 65 -0.59 -5.93 -19.39
C ASP A 65 -1.88 -6.65 -18.94
N GLY A 66 -2.76 -5.92 -18.23
CA GLY A 66 -4.02 -6.47 -17.72
C GLY A 66 -3.91 -7.36 -16.48
N VAL A 67 -2.70 -7.56 -15.93
CA VAL A 67 -2.43 -8.46 -14.80
C VAL A 67 -1.81 -7.71 -13.63
N ALA A 68 -2.16 -8.09 -12.41
CA ALA A 68 -1.44 -7.69 -11.21
C ALA A 68 -1.07 -8.90 -10.36
N SER A 69 0.06 -8.81 -9.68
CA SER A 69 0.52 -9.78 -8.70
C SER A 69 0.88 -9.08 -7.40
N LEU A 70 0.55 -9.70 -6.27
CA LEU A 70 0.98 -9.29 -4.93
C LEU A 70 1.80 -10.43 -4.33
N ALA A 71 3.10 -10.21 -4.15
CA ALA A 71 4.02 -11.13 -3.50
C ALA A 71 4.18 -10.73 -2.03
N LEU A 72 4.16 -11.69 -1.10
CA LEU A 72 4.34 -11.45 0.35
C LEU A 72 5.82 -11.43 0.75
N GLU A 73 6.58 -10.61 0.03
CA GLU A 73 8.01 -10.45 0.21
C GLU A 73 8.44 -9.03 -0.11
N GLU A 74 9.56 -8.63 0.48
CA GLU A 74 10.26 -7.39 0.16
C GLU A 74 11.05 -7.58 -1.13
N CYS A 75 10.92 -6.66 -2.10
CA CYS A 75 11.79 -6.64 -3.26
C CYS A 75 13.04 -5.76 -3.03
N CYS A 76 14.05 -5.94 -3.89
CA CYS A 76 15.25 -5.11 -3.86
C CYS A 76 14.89 -3.63 -4.11
N GLU A 77 15.65 -2.72 -3.51
CA GLU A 77 15.41 -1.28 -3.67
C GLU A 77 15.60 -0.79 -5.12
N THR A 78 16.41 -1.49 -5.90
CA THR A 78 16.63 -1.20 -7.32
C THR A 78 15.48 -1.66 -8.21
N GLU A 79 14.58 -2.51 -7.70
CA GLU A 79 13.42 -3.02 -8.44
C GLU A 79 12.16 -2.19 -8.19
N ALA A 80 12.04 -1.57 -7.02
CA ALA A 80 10.87 -0.80 -6.64
C ALA A 80 10.90 0.60 -7.26
N ASP A 81 9.82 0.98 -7.95
CA ASP A 81 9.57 2.38 -8.31
C ASP A 81 9.18 3.19 -7.07
N VAL A 82 8.44 2.56 -6.14
CA VAL A 82 8.14 3.12 -4.82
C VAL A 82 8.47 2.09 -3.75
N LYS A 83 9.30 2.46 -2.78
CA LYS A 83 9.55 1.66 -1.59
C LYS A 83 9.23 2.45 -0.33
N ILE A 84 8.38 1.88 0.52
CA ILE A 84 8.05 2.43 1.83
C ILE A 84 8.51 1.43 2.90
N VAL A 85 9.36 1.87 3.82
CA VAL A 85 9.73 1.08 5.00
C VAL A 85 9.32 1.87 6.22
N GLY A 86 8.33 1.39 6.97
CA GLY A 86 7.72 2.16 8.04
C GLY A 86 7.28 1.34 9.23
N ASP A 87 7.01 2.02 10.34
CA ASP A 87 6.34 1.45 11.49
C ASP A 87 4.90 1.11 11.11
N TYR A 88 4.45 -0.07 11.53
CA TYR A 88 3.10 -0.57 11.25
C TYR A 88 2.01 0.45 11.58
N ALA A 89 2.09 1.10 12.76
CA ALA A 89 1.10 2.09 13.16
C ALA A 89 1.10 3.34 12.26
N ALA A 90 2.27 3.77 11.77
CA ALA A 90 2.40 4.90 10.86
C ALA A 90 1.80 4.58 9.49
N CYS A 91 2.13 3.41 8.94
CA CYS A 91 1.62 2.96 7.66
C CYS A 91 0.10 2.69 7.72
N ARG A 92 -0.39 2.14 8.84
CA ARG A 92 -1.83 1.95 9.07
C ARG A 92 -2.60 3.26 9.04
N GLU A 93 -2.08 4.31 9.67
CA GLU A 93 -2.71 5.64 9.64
C GLU A 93 -2.85 6.16 8.20
N LEU A 94 -1.81 6.00 7.39
CA LEU A 94 -1.83 6.37 5.97
C LEU A 94 -2.79 5.50 5.15
N ALA A 95 -2.78 4.18 5.38
CA ALA A 95 -3.62 3.23 4.66
C ALA A 95 -5.12 3.48 4.89
N ARG A 96 -5.50 4.00 6.05
CA ARG A 96 -6.89 4.39 6.37
C ARG A 96 -7.29 5.76 5.81
N PHE A 97 -6.33 6.54 5.35
CA PHE A 97 -6.57 7.92 4.94
C PHE A 97 -7.16 7.97 3.54
N VAL A 98 -8.36 8.56 3.39
CA VAL A 98 -8.98 8.81 2.08
C VAL A 98 -8.43 10.11 1.51
N VAL A 99 -7.79 10.01 0.34
CA VAL A 99 -7.14 11.12 -0.36
C VAL A 99 -8.09 11.73 -1.40
N SER A 100 -8.42 13.01 -1.25
CA SER A 100 -9.12 13.84 -2.21
C SER A 100 -8.30 15.10 -2.50
N PRO A 101 -8.65 15.94 -3.48
CA PRO A 101 -7.96 17.21 -3.70
C PRO A 101 -7.85 18.06 -2.43
N GLU A 102 -8.89 18.07 -1.59
CA GLU A 102 -8.97 18.82 -0.34
C GLU A 102 -8.09 18.21 0.77
N THR A 103 -7.91 16.88 0.78
CA THR A 103 -7.15 16.18 1.83
C THR A 103 -5.73 15.79 1.42
N ALA A 104 -5.34 16.01 0.17
CA ALA A 104 -4.03 15.61 -0.36
C ALA A 104 -2.87 16.27 0.38
N GLU A 105 -3.01 17.52 0.82
CA GLU A 105 -1.97 18.20 1.61
C GLU A 105 -1.83 17.61 3.02
N ALA A 106 -2.96 17.28 3.65
CA ALA A 106 -2.94 16.60 4.94
C ALA A 106 -2.30 15.20 4.83
N TYR A 107 -2.61 14.45 3.77
CA TYR A 107 -1.97 13.17 3.50
C TYR A 107 -0.45 13.29 3.33
N ARG A 108 0.01 14.26 2.53
CA ARG A 108 1.45 14.54 2.38
C ARG A 108 2.10 14.96 3.69
N SER A 109 1.40 15.74 4.51
CA SER A 109 1.89 16.16 5.83
C SER A 109 2.05 14.99 6.80
N LEU A 110 1.16 14.00 6.77
CA LEU A 110 1.28 12.77 7.57
C LEU A 110 2.53 11.96 7.16
N ILE A 111 2.76 11.82 5.85
CA ILE A 111 3.97 11.18 5.31
C ILE A 111 5.22 11.93 5.79
N ALA A 112 5.26 13.25 5.59
CA ALA A 112 6.41 14.09 5.96
C ALA A 112 6.70 14.03 7.47
N LYS A 113 5.66 14.04 8.31
CA LYS A 113 5.79 13.90 9.77
C LYS A 113 6.38 12.53 10.13
N ALA A 114 5.85 11.44 9.59
CA ALA A 114 6.36 10.10 9.88
C ALA A 114 7.81 9.91 9.42
N VAL A 115 8.21 10.54 8.30
CA VAL A 115 9.61 10.56 7.85
C VAL A 115 10.50 11.39 8.78
N ALA A 116 10.06 12.59 9.17
CA ALA A 116 10.81 13.46 10.09
C ALA A 116 11.02 12.81 11.47
N GLU A 117 10.05 12.03 11.93
CA GLU A 117 10.10 11.26 13.18
C GLU A 117 10.82 9.91 13.02
N GLN A 118 11.43 9.62 11.86
CA GLN A 118 12.15 8.37 11.54
C GLN A 118 11.30 7.10 11.65
N ARG A 119 9.97 7.24 11.71
CA ARG A 119 9.01 6.13 11.72
C ARG A 119 8.79 5.57 10.32
N MET A 120 9.22 6.29 9.27
CA MET A 120 9.09 5.85 7.89
C MET A 120 10.26 6.35 7.03
N SER A 121 10.64 5.57 6.02
CA SER A 121 11.42 6.03 4.88
C SER A 121 10.64 5.77 3.61
N VAL A 122 10.76 6.69 2.66
CA VAL A 122 10.10 6.61 1.36
C VAL A 122 11.15 6.83 0.29
N ILE A 123 11.21 5.90 -0.65
CA ILE A 123 11.96 6.01 -1.90
C ILE A 123 10.93 6.07 -3.00
N ASP A 124 10.93 7.15 -3.76
CA ASP A 124 10.02 7.36 -4.88
C ASP A 124 10.84 7.68 -6.13
N LYS A 125 11.07 6.64 -6.93
CA LYS A 125 11.78 6.66 -8.21
C LYS A 125 10.79 6.69 -9.38
N ARG A 126 9.49 6.85 -9.12
CA ARG A 126 8.46 6.83 -10.16
C ARG A 126 8.74 7.90 -11.20
N SER A 127 8.51 7.51 -12.45
CA SER A 127 8.53 8.46 -13.55
C SER A 127 7.41 9.49 -13.37
N PRO A 128 7.65 10.80 -13.61
CA PRO A 128 6.66 11.86 -13.37
C PRO A 128 5.34 11.71 -14.15
N ASP A 129 5.34 10.95 -15.24
CA ASP A 129 4.17 10.60 -16.06
C ASP A 129 3.30 9.48 -15.46
N ILE A 130 3.75 8.84 -14.37
CA ILE A 130 2.99 7.81 -13.65
C ILE A 130 2.36 8.45 -12.41
N PRO A 131 1.09 8.91 -12.47
CA PRO A 131 0.47 9.56 -11.35
C PRO A 131 0.21 8.57 -10.19
N PRO A 132 0.17 9.06 -8.94
CA PRO A 132 -0.31 8.27 -7.81
C PRO A 132 -1.72 7.73 -8.07
N ASN A 133 -1.95 6.44 -7.78
CA ASN A 133 -3.28 5.85 -7.91
C ASN A 133 -4.07 6.00 -6.60
N TYR A 134 -4.61 7.21 -6.38
CA TYR A 134 -5.45 7.46 -5.20
C TYR A 134 -6.80 6.74 -5.25
N GLU A 135 -7.30 6.34 -6.43
CA GLU A 135 -8.56 5.57 -6.52
C GLU A 135 -8.41 4.22 -5.80
N THR A 136 -7.38 3.44 -6.15
CA THR A 136 -7.13 2.14 -5.52
C THR A 136 -6.74 2.29 -4.05
N HIS A 137 -5.92 3.29 -3.70
CA HIS A 137 -5.61 3.60 -2.30
C HIS A 137 -6.89 3.86 -1.49
N ASN A 138 -7.79 4.71 -2.00
CA ASN A 138 -9.03 5.04 -1.32
C ASN A 138 -10.00 3.87 -1.21
N ALA A 139 -9.99 2.96 -2.19
CA ALA A 139 -10.76 1.72 -2.11
C ALA A 139 -10.27 0.82 -0.98
N ILE A 140 -8.95 0.69 -0.82
CA ILE A 140 -8.32 -0.02 0.31
C ILE A 140 -8.64 0.65 1.64
N ALA A 141 -8.53 1.98 1.70
CA ALA A 141 -8.79 2.75 2.92
C ALA A 141 -10.19 2.50 3.50
N ARG A 142 -11.20 2.28 2.64
CA ARG A 142 -12.59 2.03 3.05
C ARG A 142 -12.81 0.71 3.77
N PHE A 143 -11.94 -0.28 3.60
CA PHE A 143 -12.00 -1.54 4.34
C PHE A 143 -10.87 -1.69 5.36
N THR A 144 -10.02 -0.68 5.58
CA THR A 144 -8.90 -0.78 6.52
C THR A 144 -9.32 -0.35 7.92
N LEU A 145 -9.14 -1.23 8.92
CA LEU A 145 -9.30 -0.92 10.35
C LEU A 145 -8.07 -0.23 10.93
#